data_AF-A0A947FVU4-F1
#
_entry.id   AF-A0A947FVU4-F1
#
_cell.length_a   1.000
_cell.length_b   1.000
_cell.length_c   1.000
_cell.angle_alpha   90.00
_cell.angle_beta   90.00
_cell.angle_gamma   90.00
#
_symmetry.space_group_name_H-M   'P 1'
#
loop_
_entity.id
_entity.type
_entity.pdbx_description
1 polymer ?
#
loop_
_entity_poly.entity_id
_entity_poly.type
_entity_poly.pdbx_seq_one_letter_code
_entity_poly.pdbx_strand_id
1 'polypeptide(L)'
;MTKVIARRNLMTSIVLSVAFVVGPAAASAEQTAALELTANGEDIEGESTIPGLENTIELYKVAHEMMIVGYAPGVPPGPLTAKPLVLRTKVDKATPLLIKALTNNEQIEARIRFFRPASDGSGLT
;
A
#
# COMPACT_ATOMS: atom_id res chain seq x y z
N MET A 1 -47.44 -46.88 27.13
CA MET A 1 -46.22 -47.12 26.33
C MET A 1 -46.60 -47.96 25.11
N THR A 2 -46.97 -47.33 23.98
CA THR A 2 -47.11 -47.98 22.67
C THR A 2 -46.91 -46.93 21.57
N LYS A 3 -46.33 -47.37 20.45
CA LYS A 3 -45.53 -46.64 19.46
C LYS A 3 -46.22 -45.55 18.64
N VAL A 4 -45.39 -44.55 18.34
CA VAL A 4 -45.40 -43.57 17.23
C VAL A 4 -45.39 -44.27 15.87
N ILE A 5 -46.01 -43.65 14.85
CA ILE A 5 -45.45 -43.34 13.50
C ILE A 5 -46.61 -42.85 12.61
N ALA A 6 -46.77 -41.53 12.57
CA ALA A 6 -47.60 -40.85 11.58
C ALA A 6 -46.77 -40.63 10.31
N ARG A 7 -47.34 -41.01 9.17
CA ARG A 7 -46.78 -40.76 7.83
C ARG A 7 -46.98 -39.29 7.44
N ARG A 8 -46.18 -38.86 6.44
CA ARG A 8 -46.56 -37.95 5.34
C ARG A 8 -46.18 -36.46 5.49
N ASN A 9 -45.06 -36.03 4.91
CA ASN A 9 -45.01 -35.19 3.70
C ASN A 9 -43.63 -34.54 3.43
N LEU A 10 -43.06 -34.95 2.29
CA LEU A 10 -42.34 -34.17 1.30
C LEU A 10 -42.45 -32.63 1.45
N MET A 11 -41.34 -31.95 1.74
CA MET A 11 -41.17 -30.56 1.31
C MET A 11 -39.71 -30.23 1.03
N THR A 12 -39.43 -30.20 -0.27
CA THR A 12 -38.27 -29.71 -0.99
C THR A 12 -37.92 -28.29 -0.54
N SER A 13 -36.77 -28.10 0.13
CA SER A 13 -36.22 -26.76 0.38
C SER A 13 -34.98 -26.56 -0.47
N ILE A 14 -35.18 -25.84 -1.58
CA ILE A 14 -34.14 -25.34 -2.48
C ILE A 14 -33.43 -24.21 -1.72
N VAL A 15 -32.24 -24.49 -1.19
CA VAL A 15 -31.34 -23.46 -0.68
C VAL A 15 -30.66 -22.83 -1.89
N LEU A 16 -31.19 -21.68 -2.33
CA LEU A 16 -30.60 -20.83 -3.35
C LEU A 16 -29.41 -20.09 -2.72
N SER A 17 -28.24 -20.72 -2.70
CA SER A 17 -26.98 -20.07 -2.37
C SER A 17 -26.55 -19.18 -3.53
N VAL A 18 -26.87 -17.88 -3.44
CA VAL A 18 -26.30 -16.83 -4.29
C VAL A 18 -24.83 -16.70 -3.91
N ALA A 19 -23.96 -17.34 -4.68
CA ALA A 19 -22.54 -17.05 -4.67
C ALA A 19 -22.35 -15.65 -5.29
N PHE A 20 -22.17 -14.63 -4.45
CA PHE A 20 -21.67 -13.34 -4.88
C PHE A 20 -20.19 -13.53 -5.23
N VAL A 21 -19.92 -13.90 -6.47
CA VAL A 21 -18.57 -13.87 -7.04
C VAL A 21 -18.20 -12.40 -7.18
N VAL A 22 -17.52 -11.88 -6.16
CA VAL A 22 -16.75 -10.63 -6.26
C VAL A 22 -15.60 -10.94 -7.22
N GLY A 23 -15.80 -10.66 -8.50
CA GLY A 23 -14.68 -10.54 -9.43
C GLY A 23 -13.74 -9.44 -8.91
N PRO A 24 -12.42 -9.53 -9.16
CA PRO A 24 -11.50 -8.49 -8.74
C PRO A 24 -11.96 -7.18 -9.39
N ALA A 25 -12.43 -6.25 -8.56
CA ALA A 25 -12.68 -4.90 -9.00
C ALA A 25 -11.34 -4.38 -9.52
N ALA A 26 -11.31 -3.95 -10.77
CA ALA A 26 -10.16 -3.28 -11.35
C ALA A 26 -9.66 -2.25 -10.34
N ALA A 27 -8.39 -2.38 -9.95
CA ALA A 27 -7.70 -1.45 -9.08
C ALA A 27 -7.83 -0.07 -9.74
N SER A 28 -8.75 0.73 -9.21
CA SER A 28 -8.89 2.11 -9.62
C SER A 28 -7.57 2.79 -9.27
N ALA A 29 -7.03 3.59 -10.20
CA ALA A 29 -5.83 4.39 -10.04
C ALA A 29 -6.06 5.56 -9.05
N GLU A 30 -6.60 5.26 -7.87
CA GLU A 30 -6.93 6.23 -6.83
C GLU A 30 -5.65 6.71 -6.12
N GLN A 31 -4.64 5.85 -6.04
CA GLN A 31 -3.37 6.14 -5.38
C GLN A 31 -2.22 6.37 -6.38
N THR A 32 -1.61 7.56 -6.34
CA THR A 32 -0.53 7.96 -7.26
C THR A 32 0.79 7.24 -6.96
N ALA A 33 1.09 7.05 -5.67
CA ALA A 33 2.25 6.31 -5.22
C ALA A 33 1.99 5.61 -3.88
N ALA A 34 2.53 4.40 -3.75
CA ALA A 34 2.50 3.63 -2.51
C ALA A 34 3.90 3.47 -1.95
N LEU A 35 4.00 3.55 -0.63
CA LEU A 35 5.21 3.33 0.14
C LEU A 35 5.05 2.07 0.99
N GLU A 36 6.00 1.14 0.82
CA GLU A 36 6.26 0.07 1.75
C GLU A 36 7.51 0.45 2.55
N LEU A 37 7.45 0.31 3.87
CA LEU A 37 8.50 0.76 4.75
C LEU A 37 8.73 -0.25 5.87
N THR A 38 10.00 -0.56 6.11
CA THR A 38 10.43 -1.46 7.18
C THR A 38 11.43 -0.71 8.05
N ALA A 39 11.22 -0.73 9.37
CA ALA A 39 12.10 -0.14 10.36
C ALA A 39 12.75 -1.25 11.19
N ASN A 40 14.08 -1.36 11.13
CA ASN A 40 14.84 -2.38 11.87
C ASN A 40 14.33 -3.83 11.69
N GLY A 41 13.79 -4.14 10.50
CA GLY A 41 13.20 -5.44 10.18
C GLY A 41 11.73 -5.63 10.56
N GLU A 42 11.08 -4.61 11.14
CA GLU A 42 9.64 -4.60 11.43
C GLU A 42 8.89 -3.74 10.38
N ASP A 43 7.81 -4.28 9.83
CA ASP A 43 7.03 -3.57 8.81
C ASP A 43 6.19 -2.45 9.43
N ILE A 44 6.23 -1.28 8.79
CA ILE A 44 5.42 -0.13 9.16
C ILE A 44 4.20 -0.08 8.25
N GLU A 45 3.07 -0.48 8.80
CA GLU A 45 1.79 -0.52 8.11
C GLU A 45 1.13 0.87 8.02
N GLY A 46 0.69 1.22 6.80
CA GLY A 46 -0.20 2.34 6.52
C GLY A 46 -1.68 2.00 6.63
N GLU A 47 -2.52 2.84 6.03
CA GLU A 47 -4.00 2.75 6.11
C GLU A 47 -4.65 2.39 4.76
N SER A 48 -3.88 2.10 3.71
CA SER A 48 -4.47 1.84 2.39
C SER A 48 -5.33 0.57 2.40
N THR A 49 -6.55 0.68 1.87
CA THR A 49 -7.53 -0.41 1.71
C THR A 49 -7.70 -0.82 0.25
N ILE A 50 -6.84 -0.33 -0.63
CA ILE A 50 -6.92 -0.60 -2.06
C ILE A 50 -6.51 -2.06 -2.31
N PRO A 51 -7.29 -2.84 -3.06
CA PRO A 51 -6.96 -4.24 -3.33
C PRO A 51 -5.60 -4.35 -4.04
N GLY A 52 -4.69 -5.14 -3.48
CA GLY A 52 -3.31 -5.31 -3.95
C GLY A 52 -2.30 -4.27 -3.44
N LEU A 53 -2.75 -3.28 -2.67
CA LEU A 53 -1.91 -2.27 -2.00
C LEU A 53 -2.31 -2.12 -0.53
N GLU A 54 -2.89 -3.15 0.07
CA GLU A 54 -3.35 -3.13 1.44
C GLU A 54 -2.19 -2.86 2.40
N ASN A 55 -2.47 -2.09 3.46
CA ASN A 55 -1.51 -1.72 4.50
C ASN A 55 -0.30 -0.91 4.00
N THR A 56 -0.33 -0.40 2.77
CA THR A 56 0.70 0.52 2.29
C THR A 56 0.39 1.96 2.70
N ILE A 57 1.44 2.78 2.72
CA ILE A 57 1.34 4.22 3.02
C ILE A 57 1.08 4.98 1.72
N GLU A 58 0.05 5.83 1.72
CA GLU A 58 -0.27 6.70 0.60
C GLU A 58 0.64 7.94 0.55
N LEU A 59 1.26 8.15 -0.62
CA LEU A 59 2.13 9.29 -0.87
C LEU A 59 1.45 10.33 -1.78
N TYR A 60 1.40 11.58 -1.32
CA TYR A 60 0.95 12.72 -2.11
C TYR A 60 2.08 13.42 -2.84
N LYS A 61 3.28 13.42 -2.25
CA LYS A 61 4.45 14.08 -2.83
C LYS A 61 5.70 13.29 -2.52
N VAL A 62 6.52 13.13 -3.55
CA VAL A 62 7.89 12.64 -3.45
C VAL A 62 8.81 13.73 -3.99
N ALA A 63 9.82 14.12 -3.21
CA ALA A 63 10.85 15.05 -3.63
C ALA A 63 12.23 14.52 -3.23
N HIS A 64 13.11 14.41 -4.21
CA HIS A 64 14.51 14.05 -4.01
C HIS A 64 15.36 14.92 -4.92
N GLU A 65 16.51 15.37 -4.41
CA GLU A 65 17.44 16.21 -5.14
C GLU A 65 18.85 15.66 -4.99
N MET A 66 19.63 15.73 -6.05
CA MET A 66 21.04 15.41 -6.02
C MET A 66 21.82 16.63 -6.50
N MET A 67 22.89 16.96 -5.80
CA MET A 67 23.69 18.16 -6.05
C MET A 67 25.15 17.79 -6.21
N ILE A 68 25.83 18.44 -7.14
CA ILE A 68 27.29 18.40 -7.24
C ILE A 68 27.81 19.64 -6.50
N VAL A 69 28.57 19.41 -5.43
CA VAL A 69 29.20 20.50 -4.67
C VAL A 69 30.44 21.01 -5.41
N GLY A 70 30.66 22.33 -5.39
CA GLY A 70 31.88 22.94 -5.93
C GLY A 70 31.92 23.14 -7.45
N TYR A 71 30.77 23.15 -8.14
CA TYR A 71 30.73 23.49 -9.56
C TYR A 71 31.11 24.95 -9.78
N ALA A 72 32.28 25.17 -10.39
CA ALA A 72 32.74 26.46 -10.89
C ALA A 72 33.29 26.26 -12.32
N PRO A 73 33.14 27.25 -13.22
CA PRO A 73 33.66 27.14 -14.57
C PRO A 73 35.19 26.92 -14.52
N GLY A 74 35.64 25.83 -15.14
CA GLY A 74 37.06 25.44 -15.17
C GLY A 74 37.52 24.56 -14.01
N VAL A 75 36.66 24.22 -13.05
CA VAL A 75 36.95 23.28 -11.96
C VAL A 75 36.26 21.94 -12.23
N PRO A 76 36.97 20.80 -12.18
CA PRO A 76 36.34 19.49 -12.29
C PRO A 76 35.26 19.31 -11.21
N PRO A 77 34.05 18.83 -11.57
CA PRO A 77 32.98 18.66 -10.60
C PRO A 77 33.37 17.68 -9.48
N GLY A 78 32.93 17.99 -8.26
CA GLY A 78 33.06 17.09 -7.11
C GLY A 78 32.11 15.87 -7.19
N PRO A 79 32.15 14.99 -6.18
CA PRO A 79 31.25 13.85 -6.11
C PRO A 79 29.78 14.28 -5.91
N LEU A 80 28.87 13.45 -6.40
CA LEU A 80 27.43 13.67 -6.27
C LEU A 80 26.99 13.52 -4.80
N THR A 81 26.32 14.53 -4.28
CA THR A 81 25.77 14.56 -2.93
C THR A 81 24.24 14.43 -2.98
N ALA A 82 23.70 13.38 -2.36
CA ALA A 82 22.25 13.18 -2.27
C ALA A 82 21.66 14.04 -1.14
N LYS A 83 20.64 14.85 -1.44
CA LYS A 83 19.85 15.53 -0.41
C LYS A 83 18.82 14.57 0.19
N PRO A 84 18.25 14.89 1.37
CA PRO A 84 17.22 14.06 1.98
C PRO A 84 16.04 13.79 1.03
N LEU A 85 15.54 12.56 1.07
CA LEU A 85 14.26 12.21 0.45
C LEU A 85 13.13 12.80 1.30
N VAL A 86 12.29 13.63 0.70
CA VAL A 86 11.16 14.26 1.37
C VAL A 86 9.87 13.67 0.82
N LEU A 87 9.16 12.93 1.67
CA LEU A 87 7.87 12.33 1.38
C LEU A 87 6.77 13.10 2.12
N ARG A 88 5.61 13.29 1.47
CA ARG A 88 4.41 13.81 2.15
C ARG A 88 3.30 12.77 2.06
N THR A 89 2.77 12.45 3.23
CA THR A 89 1.70 11.47 3.44
C THR A 89 0.56 12.16 4.19
N LYS A 90 -0.60 11.49 4.26
CA LYS A 90 -1.62 11.83 5.24
C LYS A 90 -1.14 11.44 6.64
N VAL A 91 -1.75 12.01 7.68
CA VAL A 91 -1.68 11.43 9.02
C VAL A 91 -2.45 10.11 9.00
N ASP A 92 -1.72 9.02 9.16
CA ASP A 92 -2.16 7.64 9.03
C ASP A 92 -1.68 6.78 10.22
N LYS A 93 -1.98 5.48 10.19
CA LYS A 93 -1.50 4.50 11.19
C LYS A 93 0.03 4.45 11.30
N ALA A 94 0.75 4.71 10.21
CA ALA A 94 2.21 4.71 10.18
C ALA A 94 2.84 5.92 10.88
N THR A 95 2.13 7.05 10.97
CA THR A 95 2.65 8.31 11.54
C THR A 95 3.28 8.17 12.93
N PRO A 96 2.61 7.57 13.95
CA PRO A 96 3.24 7.35 15.26
C PRO A 96 4.42 6.37 15.22
N LEU A 97 4.39 5.38 14.32
CA LEU A 97 5.48 4.40 14.15
C LEU A 97 6.72 5.06 13.54
N LEU A 98 6.53 5.95 12.56
CA LEU A 98 7.60 6.74 11.96
C LEU A 98 8.23 7.70 12.96
N ILE A 99 7.43 8.32 13.84
CA ILE A 99 7.96 9.18 14.90
C ILE A 99 8.81 8.36 15.89
N LYS A 100 8.34 7.16 16.28
CA LYS A 100 9.12 6.25 17.13
C LYS A 100 10.45 5.87 16.45
N ALA A 101 10.40 5.45 15.19
CA ALA A 101 11.58 5.09 14.43
C ALA A 101 12.58 6.25 14.31
N LEU A 102 12.08 7.48 14.11
CA LEU A 102 12.90 8.70 14.11
C LEU A 102 13.55 8.96 15.47
N THR A 103 12.81 8.84 16.58
CA THR A 103 13.36 9.07 17.93
C THR A 103 14.41 8.04 18.34
N ASN A 104 14.32 6.83 17.82
CA ASN A 104 15.25 5.74 18.09
C ASN A 104 16.39 5.65 17.06
N ASN A 105 16.39 6.51 16.04
CA ASN A 105 17.32 6.46 14.92
C ASN A 105 17.39 5.04 14.28
N GLU A 106 16.22 4.44 14.10
CA GLU A 106 16.08 3.11 13.51
C GLU A 106 16.46 3.13 12.02
N GLN A 107 17.08 2.05 11.55
CA GLN A 107 17.40 1.90 10.12
C GLN A 107 16.12 1.68 9.32
N ILE A 108 15.91 2.50 8.30
CA ILE A 108 14.72 2.47 7.44
C ILE A 108 15.07 1.88 6.08
N GLU A 109 14.28 0.91 5.64
CA GLU A 109 14.23 0.45 4.26
C GLU A 109 12.89 0.86 3.67
N ALA A 110 12.92 1.51 2.49
CA ALA A 110 11.72 2.04 1.86
C ALA A 110 11.66 1.62 0.39
N ARG A 111 10.50 1.13 -0.04
CA ARG A 111 10.19 0.85 -1.44
C ARG A 111 9.02 1.71 -1.88
N ILE A 112 9.28 2.55 -2.89
CA ILE A 112 8.26 3.42 -3.47
C ILE A 112 7.81 2.82 -4.80
N ARG A 113 6.50 2.57 -4.92
CA ARG A 113 5.86 2.17 -6.17
C ARG A 113 5.10 3.35 -6.76
N PHE A 114 5.41 3.69 -8.00
CA PHE A 114 4.73 4.74 -8.75
C PHE A 114 3.74 4.08 -9.71
N PHE A 115 2.48 4.52 -9.66
CA PHE A 115 1.43 3.99 -10.52
C PHE A 115 1.07 4.99 -11.60
N ARG A 116 0.74 4.48 -12.79
CA ARG A 116 0.17 5.24 -13.89
C ARG A 116 -0.97 4.41 -14.48
N PRO A 117 -2.08 5.06 -14.91
CA PRO A 117 -3.09 4.38 -15.72
C PRO A 117 -2.43 3.72 -16.95
N ALA A 118 -2.49 2.40 -17.00
CA ALA A 118 -2.12 1.64 -18.18
C ALA A 118 -3.15 1.88 -19.30
N SER A 119 -2.78 1.58 -20.55
CA SER A 119 -3.63 1.82 -21.73
C SER A 119 -4.95 1.04 -21.72
N ASP A 120 -5.03 -0.01 -20.90
CA ASP A 120 -6.21 -0.85 -20.63
C ASP A 120 -7.07 -0.31 -19.48
N GLY A 121 -6.65 0.78 -18.82
CA GLY A 121 -7.34 1.36 -17.67
C GLY A 121 -7.14 0.60 -16.36
N SER A 122 -6.29 -0.43 -16.31
CA SER A 122 -6.10 -1.28 -15.11
C SER A 122 -5.10 -0.72 -14.09
N GLY A 123 -4.33 0.31 -14.46
CA GLY A 123 -3.43 1.04 -13.54
C GLY A 123 -2.23 0.25 -13.02
N LEU A 124 -2.00 -0.97 -13.52
CA LEU A 124 -0.90 -1.85 -13.10
C LEU A 124 0.01 -2.14 -14.32
N THR A 125 1.25 -1.67 -14.26
CA THR A 125 2.37 -2.14 -15.12
C THR A 125 3.53 -2.52 -14.24
#